data_AF-X1DCS8-F1
#
_entry.id   AF-X1DCS8-F1
#
_cell.length_a   1.000
_cell.length_b   1.000
_cell.length_c   1.000
_cell.angle_alpha   90.00
_cell.angle_beta   90.00
_cell.angle_gamma   90.00
#
_symmetry.space_group_name_H-M   'P 1'
#
loop_
_entity.id
_entity.type
_entity.pdbx_description
1 polymer ?
#
loop_
_entity_poly.entity_id
_entity_poly.type
_entity_poly.pdbx_seq_one_letter_code
_entity_poly.pdbx_strand_id
1 'polypeptide(L)'
;MSKSSKERIIWNVKGVWYEACAAEGHCSMYFGRDMESPCKSFQLFQIVEGKIGNVDLSGVLVINVLDLFSPKFADLMTKGGEGGIYMSNTITDEQRSYLEPFFVNNIPGFLLLKKPLGVRVVEINLNQEGNTYHITMPYGEMKLSLTPGGDGKNPQRLENSIFSVFFSDIKIC
;
A
#
# COMPACT_ATOMS: atom_id res chain seq x y z
N MET A 1 25.46 -7.35 -29.04
CA MET A 1 24.57 -6.24 -28.67
C MET A 1 24.64 -6.06 -27.16
N SER A 2 25.27 -4.99 -26.70
CA SER A 2 25.39 -4.66 -25.28
C SER A 2 24.00 -4.39 -24.71
N LYS A 3 23.56 -5.14 -23.70
CA LYS A 3 22.38 -4.80 -22.91
C LYS A 3 22.71 -3.50 -22.18
N SER A 4 22.18 -2.38 -22.67
CA SER A 4 22.14 -1.12 -21.91
C SER A 4 21.63 -1.44 -20.50
N SER A 5 22.49 -1.27 -19.49
CA SER A 5 22.06 -1.38 -18.10
C SER A 5 21.06 -0.25 -17.87
N LYS A 6 19.80 -0.57 -17.60
CA LYS A 6 18.83 0.43 -17.15
C LYS A 6 19.46 1.18 -15.97
N GLU A 7 19.65 2.48 -16.15
CA GLU A 7 20.12 3.38 -15.11
C GLU A 7 19.19 3.20 -13.90
N ARG A 8 19.75 2.86 -12.73
CA ARG A 8 18.95 2.69 -11.52
C ARG A 8 18.55 4.08 -11.04
N ILE A 9 17.28 4.43 -11.20
CA ILE A 9 16.74 5.68 -10.67
C ILE A 9 16.79 5.60 -9.14
N ILE A 10 17.53 6.52 -8.54
CA ILE A 10 17.68 6.62 -7.08
C ILE A 10 16.38 7.16 -6.51
N TRP A 11 15.88 6.54 -5.45
CA TRP A 11 14.69 7.00 -4.74
C TRP A 11 14.93 6.99 -3.23
N ASN A 12 14.25 7.90 -2.53
CA ASN A 12 14.16 7.92 -1.08
C ASN A 12 12.82 8.57 -0.74
N VAL A 13 11.92 7.80 -0.12
CA VAL A 13 10.54 8.20 0.15
C VAL A 13 10.19 7.78 1.57
N LYS A 14 9.54 8.69 2.29
CA LYS A 14 8.98 8.46 3.61
C LYS A 14 7.51 8.82 3.61
N GLY A 15 6.71 8.01 4.30
CA GLY A 15 5.27 8.19 4.30
C GLY A 15 4.58 7.42 5.40
N VAL A 16 3.25 7.49 5.39
CA VAL A 16 2.37 6.69 6.23
C VAL A 16 1.69 5.67 5.33
N TRP A 17 1.70 4.41 5.76
CA TRP A 17 1.01 3.31 5.10
C TRP A 17 -0.20 2.92 5.93
N TYR A 18 -1.39 3.16 5.37
CA TYR A 18 -2.66 2.73 5.95
C TYR A 18 -3.10 1.47 5.23
N GLU A 19 -3.37 0.41 5.96
CA GLU A 19 -3.84 -0.85 5.41
C GLU A 19 -5.07 -1.34 6.16
N ALA A 20 -6.08 -1.78 5.41
CA ALA A 20 -7.12 -2.65 5.91
C ALA A 20 -7.32 -3.82 4.96
N CYS A 21 -7.66 -4.97 5.54
CA CYS A 21 -8.09 -6.15 4.79
C CYS A 21 -9.53 -6.49 5.16
N ALA A 22 -10.33 -6.94 4.20
CA ALA A 22 -11.71 -7.39 4.43
C ALA A 22 -11.80 -8.75 5.16
N ALA A 23 -10.70 -9.24 5.73
CA ALA A 23 -10.69 -10.46 6.53
C ALA A 23 -10.94 -10.09 8.00
N GLU A 24 -11.99 -10.64 8.61
CA GLU A 24 -12.19 -10.53 10.05
C GLU A 24 -11.11 -11.33 10.81
N GLY A 25 -10.62 -10.78 11.91
CA GLY A 25 -9.62 -11.41 12.78
C GLY A 25 -8.20 -11.43 12.19
N HIS A 26 -7.39 -12.39 12.64
CA HIS A 26 -6.01 -12.50 12.18
C HIS A 26 -5.93 -12.81 10.68
N CYS A 27 -4.96 -12.18 10.00
CA CYS A 27 -4.73 -12.35 8.57
C CYS A 27 -4.55 -13.83 8.20
N SER A 28 -5.40 -14.33 7.31
CA SER A 28 -5.36 -15.71 6.84
C SER A 28 -3.98 -16.09 6.30
N MET A 29 -3.33 -15.21 5.55
CA MET A 29 -2.03 -15.46 4.90
C MET A 29 -0.90 -15.81 5.88
N TYR A 30 -0.96 -15.30 7.12
CA TYR A 30 0.05 -15.58 8.15
C TYR A 30 -0.32 -16.76 9.03
N PHE A 31 -1.61 -17.01 9.24
CA PHE A 31 -2.10 -18.00 10.21
C PHE A 31 -2.78 -19.21 9.56
N GLY A 32 -2.81 -19.28 8.23
CA GLY A 32 -3.37 -20.40 7.47
C GLY A 32 -4.87 -20.59 7.64
N ARG A 33 -5.62 -19.52 7.96
CA ARG A 33 -7.08 -19.56 8.16
C ARG A 33 -7.81 -19.65 6.82
N ASP A 34 -8.90 -20.42 6.78
CA ASP A 34 -9.79 -20.47 5.62
C ASP A 34 -10.41 -19.11 5.31
N MET A 35 -10.71 -18.88 4.03
CA MET A 35 -11.34 -17.65 3.53
C MET A 35 -12.57 -18.00 2.70
N GLU A 36 -13.69 -17.32 2.97
CA GLU A 36 -14.92 -17.47 2.20
C GLU A 36 -14.85 -16.75 0.84
N SER A 37 -14.05 -15.70 0.76
CA SER A 37 -13.80 -14.90 -0.44
C SER A 37 -12.33 -14.50 -0.53
N PRO A 38 -11.84 -14.00 -1.68
CA PRO A 38 -10.53 -13.38 -1.76
C PRO A 38 -10.34 -12.32 -0.69
N CYS A 39 -9.13 -12.23 -0.13
CA CYS A 39 -8.80 -11.17 0.81
C CYS A 39 -8.73 -9.85 0.04
N LYS A 40 -9.65 -8.94 0.32
CA LYS A 40 -9.65 -7.59 -0.26
C LYS A 40 -8.72 -6.72 0.57
N SER A 41 -7.58 -6.33 0.02
CA SER A 41 -6.63 -5.41 0.64
C SER A 41 -6.82 -4.01 0.08
N PHE A 42 -6.99 -3.04 0.97
CA PHE A 42 -7.04 -1.62 0.66
C PHE A 42 -5.86 -0.95 1.35
N GLN A 43 -4.94 -0.42 0.57
CA GLN A 43 -3.70 0.15 1.08
C GLN A 43 -3.54 1.59 0.58
N LEU A 44 -3.62 2.58 1.46
CA LEU A 44 -3.27 3.96 1.14
C LEU A 44 -1.81 4.21 1.54
N PHE A 45 -1.05 4.78 0.62
CA PHE A 45 0.29 5.32 0.82
C PHE A 45 0.19 6.84 0.75
N GLN A 46 0.40 7.49 1.90
CA GLN A 46 0.57 8.93 1.99
C GLN A 46 2.06 9.24 1.98
N ILE A 47 2.57 9.78 0.88
CA ILE A 47 3.95 10.22 0.80
C ILE A 47 4.07 11.57 1.53
N VAL A 48 4.83 11.59 2.62
CA VAL A 48 5.04 12.79 3.44
C VAL A 48 6.21 13.60 2.90
N GLU A 49 7.32 12.93 2.58
CA GLU A 49 8.51 13.55 2.04
C GLU A 49 9.29 12.58 1.15
N GLY A 50 9.99 13.12 0.15
CA GLY A 50 10.95 12.37 -0.64
C GLY A 50 10.82 12.53 -2.14
N LYS A 51 11.64 11.79 -2.88
CA LYS A 51 11.76 11.93 -4.33
C LYS A 51 12.13 10.63 -5.03
N ILE A 52 11.81 10.57 -6.31
CA ILE A 52 12.35 9.59 -7.26
C ILE A 52 13.10 10.36 -8.34
N GLY A 53 14.41 10.10 -8.46
CA GLY A 53 15.31 10.95 -9.25
C GLY A 53 15.33 12.38 -8.72
N ASN A 54 14.85 13.32 -9.52
CA ASN A 54 14.72 14.73 -9.17
C ASN A 54 13.28 15.17 -8.90
N VAL A 55 12.31 14.26 -8.99
CA VAL A 55 10.89 14.58 -8.86
C VAL A 55 10.46 14.45 -7.41
N ASP A 56 10.04 15.56 -6.83
CA ASP A 56 9.44 15.60 -5.49
C ASP A 56 8.07 14.93 -5.49
N LEU A 57 7.84 14.07 -4.51
CA LEU A 57 6.61 13.29 -4.33
C LEU A 57 5.88 13.64 -3.03
N SER A 58 6.32 14.67 -2.33
CA SER A 58 5.71 15.11 -1.08
C SER A 58 4.23 15.46 -1.27
N GLY A 59 3.37 14.98 -0.37
CA GLY A 59 1.92 15.20 -0.41
C GLY A 59 1.14 14.29 -1.36
N VAL A 60 1.80 13.38 -2.09
CA VAL A 60 1.13 12.45 -2.99
C VAL A 60 0.38 11.36 -2.21
N LEU A 61 -0.87 11.10 -2.61
CA LEU A 61 -1.65 9.94 -2.16
C LEU A 61 -1.75 8.90 -3.28
N VAL A 62 -1.50 7.63 -2.93
CA VAL A 62 -1.67 6.48 -3.83
C VAL A 62 -2.36 5.34 -3.09
N ILE A 63 -3.38 4.74 -3.68
CA ILE A 63 -4.12 3.59 -3.14
C ILE A 63 -3.87 2.36 -4.01
N ASN A 64 -3.53 1.24 -3.38
CA ASN A 64 -3.66 -0.09 -3.97
C ASN A 64 -4.99 -0.72 -3.50
N VAL A 65 -5.76 -1.23 -4.45
CA VAL A 65 -6.91 -2.10 -4.14
C VAL A 65 -6.66 -3.45 -4.79
N LEU A 66 -6.56 -4.49 -3.96
CA LEU A 66 -6.08 -5.81 -4.34
C LEU A 66 -7.05 -6.88 -3.87
N ASP A 67 -7.36 -7.85 -4.73
CA ASP A 67 -8.01 -9.11 -4.36
C ASP A 67 -6.94 -10.22 -4.37
N LEU A 68 -6.63 -10.77 -3.19
CA LEU A 68 -5.62 -11.80 -3.00
C LEU A 68 -6.28 -13.18 -2.89
N PHE A 69 -5.95 -14.07 -3.83
CA PHE A 69 -6.68 -15.33 -4.06
C PHE A 69 -6.17 -16.54 -3.26
N SER A 70 -5.46 -16.31 -2.15
CA SER A 70 -4.90 -17.41 -1.37
C SER A 70 -4.87 -17.12 0.14
N PRO A 71 -5.27 -18.09 0.99
CA PRO A 71 -5.11 -18.01 2.43
C PRO A 71 -3.69 -18.34 2.89
N LYS A 72 -2.79 -18.75 1.99
CA LYS A 72 -1.39 -19.11 2.31
C LYS A 72 -0.45 -18.22 1.52
N PHE A 73 0.53 -17.64 2.20
CA PHE A 73 1.52 -16.77 1.56
C PHE A 73 2.28 -17.47 0.43
N ALA A 74 2.72 -18.72 0.61
CA ALA A 74 3.43 -19.49 -0.42
C ALA A 74 2.58 -19.67 -1.70
N ASP A 75 1.29 -19.97 -1.54
CA ASP A 75 0.36 -20.11 -2.65
C ASP A 75 0.03 -18.74 -3.28
N LEU A 76 0.06 -17.65 -2.51
CA LEU A 76 -0.10 -16.30 -3.06
C LEU A 76 1.06 -15.94 -3.99
N MET A 77 2.29 -16.35 -3.70
CA MET A 77 3.43 -16.10 -4.59
C MET A 77 3.26 -16.74 -5.98
N THR A 78 2.51 -17.86 -6.05
CA THR A 78 2.28 -18.61 -7.30
C THR A 78 0.99 -18.19 -8.00
N LYS A 79 -0.15 -18.20 -7.29
CA LYS A 79 -1.47 -17.83 -7.82
C LYS A 79 -1.61 -16.32 -8.03
N GLY A 80 -1.00 -15.55 -7.14
CA GLY A 80 -1.14 -14.10 -7.00
C GLY A 80 -2.57 -13.61 -6.81
N GLY A 81 -2.71 -12.31 -6.92
CA GLY A 81 -3.99 -11.61 -6.93
C GLY A 81 -4.28 -10.87 -8.23
N GLU A 82 -5.36 -10.12 -8.20
CA GLU A 82 -5.63 -9.04 -9.15
C GLU A 82 -5.84 -7.72 -8.41
N GLY A 83 -5.63 -6.59 -9.08
CA GLY A 83 -5.75 -5.30 -8.41
C GLY A 83 -5.33 -4.13 -9.25
N GLY A 84 -5.66 -2.93 -8.77
CA GLY A 84 -5.37 -1.67 -9.45
C GLY A 84 -4.69 -0.66 -8.54
N ILE A 85 -4.03 0.32 -9.16
CA ILE A 85 -3.45 1.47 -8.49
C ILE A 85 -4.34 2.69 -8.77
N TYR A 86 -4.65 3.44 -7.73
CA TYR A 86 -5.35 4.72 -7.82
C TYR A 86 -4.42 5.80 -7.30
N MET A 87 -4.22 6.86 -8.07
CA MET A 87 -3.40 8.00 -7.69
C MET A 87 -4.27 9.24 -7.54
N SER A 88 -3.92 10.09 -6.57
CA SER A 88 -4.59 11.39 -6.38
C SER A 88 -4.53 12.23 -7.65
N ASN A 89 -5.62 12.91 -7.98
CA ASN A 89 -5.74 13.82 -9.12
C ASN A 89 -4.97 15.14 -8.95
N THR A 90 -4.32 15.33 -7.82
CA THR A 90 -3.44 16.47 -7.53
C THR A 90 -2.02 16.28 -8.04
N ILE A 91 -1.66 15.08 -8.52
CA ILE A 91 -0.30 14.81 -9.04
C ILE A 91 -0.09 15.42 -10.43
N THR A 92 1.14 15.80 -10.72
CA THR A 92 1.55 16.21 -12.07
C THR A 92 1.80 15.01 -12.98
N ASP A 93 1.79 15.24 -14.29
CA ASP A 93 2.16 14.20 -15.28
C ASP A 93 3.61 13.69 -15.07
N GLU A 94 4.51 14.59 -14.65
CA GLU A 94 5.88 14.21 -14.30
C GLU A 94 5.90 13.27 -13.10
N GLN A 95 5.24 13.62 -11.99
CA GLN A 95 5.12 12.74 -10.82
C GLN A 95 4.53 11.39 -11.19
N ARG A 96 3.46 11.38 -12.00
CA ARG A 96 2.81 10.16 -12.48
C ARG A 96 3.79 9.24 -13.21
N SER A 97 4.61 9.80 -14.10
CA SER A 97 5.57 9.02 -14.92
C SER A 97 6.61 8.26 -14.08
N TYR A 98 6.91 8.74 -12.86
CA TYR A 98 7.79 8.07 -11.91
C TYR A 98 7.03 7.18 -10.92
N LEU A 99 5.88 7.63 -10.43
CA LEU A 99 5.06 6.90 -9.46
C LEU A 99 4.54 5.57 -10.01
N GLU A 100 4.04 5.56 -11.25
CA GLU A 100 3.44 4.37 -11.86
C GLU A 100 4.43 3.20 -11.92
N PRO A 101 5.60 3.33 -12.56
CA PRO A 101 6.58 2.23 -12.55
C PRO A 101 7.13 1.97 -11.15
N PHE A 102 7.22 2.96 -10.26
CA PHE A 102 7.67 2.74 -8.89
C PHE A 102 6.73 1.81 -8.12
N PHE A 103 5.44 2.13 -8.10
CA PHE A 103 4.42 1.34 -7.38
C PHE A 103 4.28 -0.06 -7.95
N VAL A 104 4.34 -0.20 -9.28
CA VAL A 104 4.25 -1.51 -9.94
C VAL A 104 5.44 -2.43 -9.59
N ASN A 105 6.64 -1.87 -9.44
CA ASN A 105 7.87 -2.67 -9.34
C ASN A 105 8.50 -2.72 -7.94
N ASN A 106 8.09 -1.87 -6.99
CA ASN A 106 8.75 -1.77 -5.68
C ASN A 106 7.82 -1.97 -4.49
N ILE A 107 6.49 -1.83 -4.66
CA ILE A 107 5.55 -1.94 -3.55
C ILE A 107 5.07 -3.39 -3.39
N PRO A 108 5.25 -4.02 -2.22
CA PRO A 108 5.00 -5.46 -2.02
C PRO A 108 3.61 -5.92 -2.44
N GLY A 109 2.57 -5.14 -2.16
CA GLY A 109 1.19 -5.50 -2.53
C GLY A 109 1.04 -5.74 -4.04
N PHE A 110 1.64 -4.88 -4.87
CA PHE A 110 1.52 -4.98 -6.32
C PHE A 110 2.40 -6.10 -6.92
N LEU A 111 3.52 -6.42 -6.26
CA LEU A 111 4.40 -7.54 -6.65
C LEU A 111 3.71 -8.91 -6.51
N LEU A 112 2.64 -8.99 -5.72
CA LEU A 112 1.84 -10.20 -5.51
C LEU A 112 0.76 -10.38 -6.58
N LEU A 113 0.60 -9.45 -7.53
CA LEU A 113 -0.43 -9.55 -8.56
C LEU A 113 0.05 -10.36 -9.77
N LYS A 114 -0.79 -11.26 -10.26
CA LYS A 114 -0.63 -11.85 -11.61
C LYS A 114 -1.46 -11.12 -12.67
N LYS A 115 -2.48 -10.37 -12.23
CA LYS A 115 -3.38 -9.63 -13.12
C LYS A 115 -3.49 -8.18 -12.66
N PRO A 116 -2.55 -7.31 -13.07
CA PRO A 116 -2.67 -5.87 -12.84
C PRO A 116 -3.81 -5.31 -13.69
N LEU A 117 -4.73 -4.56 -13.07
CA LEU A 117 -5.87 -3.91 -13.72
C LEU A 117 -5.55 -2.49 -14.22
N GLY A 118 -4.31 -2.05 -14.01
CA GLY A 118 -3.79 -0.75 -14.45
C GLY A 118 -3.84 0.33 -13.38
N VAL A 119 -3.57 1.56 -13.82
CA VAL A 119 -3.50 2.76 -12.98
C VAL A 119 -4.64 3.72 -13.36
N ARG A 120 -5.29 4.30 -12.35
CA ARG A 120 -6.30 5.36 -12.53
C ARG A 120 -5.93 6.58 -11.71
N VAL A 121 -6.20 7.76 -12.26
CA VAL A 121 -6.08 9.03 -11.53
C VAL A 121 -7.49 9.44 -11.10
N VAL A 122 -7.69 9.63 -9.80
CA VAL A 122 -9.00 9.91 -9.19
C VAL A 122 -8.85 10.88 -8.04
N GLU A 123 -9.95 11.49 -7.61
CA GLU A 123 -9.96 12.21 -6.33
C GLU A 123 -9.72 11.22 -5.18
N ILE A 124 -8.81 11.57 -4.28
CA ILE A 124 -8.54 10.81 -3.07
C ILE A 124 -8.48 11.80 -1.92
N ASN A 125 -9.31 11.58 -0.90
CA ASN A 125 -9.30 12.38 0.32
C ASN A 125 -8.86 11.51 1.51
N LEU A 126 -8.07 12.10 2.40
CA LEU A 126 -7.66 11.54 3.69
C LEU A 126 -8.00 12.57 4.77
N ASN A 127 -9.02 12.27 5.56
CA ASN A 127 -9.43 13.08 6.70
C ASN A 127 -9.12 12.35 8.00
N GLN A 128 -8.77 13.09 9.05
CA GLN A 128 -8.52 12.54 10.37
C GLN A 128 -9.40 13.26 11.40
N GLU A 129 -10.15 12.48 12.17
CA GLU A 129 -10.94 12.92 13.32
C GLU A 129 -10.48 12.15 14.56
N GLY A 130 -9.71 12.82 15.43
CA GLY A 130 -9.07 12.15 16.56
C GLY A 130 -8.13 11.03 16.09
N ASN A 131 -8.41 9.79 16.51
CA ASN A 131 -7.63 8.60 16.13
C ASN A 131 -8.23 7.83 14.95
N THR A 132 -9.26 8.38 14.32
CA THR A 132 -9.96 7.76 13.18
C THR A 132 -9.57 8.46 11.89
N TYR A 133 -9.11 7.68 10.92
CA TYR A 133 -8.81 8.14 9.57
C TYR A 133 -9.92 7.67 8.64
N HIS A 134 -10.44 8.60 7.83
CA HIS A 134 -11.44 8.36 6.80
C HIS A 134 -10.83 8.67 5.44
N ILE A 135 -10.70 7.62 4.64
CA ILE A 135 -10.12 7.66 3.30
C ILE A 135 -11.25 7.44 2.31
N THR A 136 -11.37 8.31 1.32
CA THR A 136 -12.42 8.21 0.29
C THR A 136 -11.85 8.35 -1.11
N MET A 137 -12.41 7.60 -2.05
CA MET A 137 -12.23 7.76 -3.49
C MET A 137 -13.57 7.47 -4.21
N PRO A 138 -13.75 7.82 -5.50
CA PRO A 138 -15.02 7.64 -6.20
C PRO A 138 -15.62 6.23 -6.19
N TYR A 139 -14.80 5.20 -5.97
CA TYR A 139 -15.20 3.79 -6.03
C TYR A 139 -15.09 3.05 -4.70
N GLY A 140 -14.84 3.76 -3.60
CA GLY A 140 -14.72 3.12 -2.29
C GLY A 140 -14.27 4.05 -1.18
N GLU A 141 -14.48 3.60 0.04
CA GLU A 141 -14.01 4.28 1.24
C GLU A 141 -13.45 3.29 2.26
N MET A 142 -12.58 3.79 3.14
CA MET A 142 -12.01 3.05 4.25
C MET A 142 -12.05 3.95 5.50
N LYS A 143 -12.53 3.39 6.61
CA LYS A 143 -12.42 4.01 7.93
C LYS A 143 -11.60 3.09 8.83
N LEU A 144 -10.56 3.65 9.44
CA LEU A 144 -9.65 2.92 10.31
C LEU A 144 -9.37 3.74 11.56
N SER A 145 -9.34 3.08 12.71
CA SER A 145 -9.04 3.71 14.00
C SER A 145 -7.86 3.01 14.63
N LEU A 146 -6.95 3.78 15.23
CA LEU A 146 -5.85 3.17 15.96
C LEU A 146 -6.38 2.36 17.16
N THR A 147 -5.88 1.14 17.33
CA THR A 147 -6.31 0.28 18.43
C THR A 147 -5.71 0.81 19.74
N PRO A 148 -6.52 1.13 20.75
CA PRO A 148 -6.00 1.64 22.01
C PRO A 148 -5.16 0.58 22.72
N GLY A 149 -4.01 1.00 23.25
CA GLY A 149 -3.14 0.21 24.11
C GLY A 149 -3.76 -0.01 25.49
N GLY A 150 -3.10 -0.87 26.28
CA GLY A 150 -3.55 -1.17 27.65
C GLY A 150 -3.58 0.03 28.60
N ASP A 151 -2.93 1.15 28.23
CA ASP A 151 -2.97 2.41 28.96
C ASP A 151 -4.21 3.28 28.62
N GLY A 152 -5.00 2.87 27.63
CA GLY A 152 -6.18 3.60 27.14
C GLY A 152 -5.88 4.95 26.49
N LYS A 153 -4.60 5.29 26.26
CA LYS A 153 -4.17 6.61 25.78
C LYS A 153 -3.35 6.52 24.51
N ASN A 154 -2.38 5.61 24.46
CA ASN A 154 -1.50 5.44 23.32
C ASN A 154 -1.97 4.26 22.46
N PRO A 155 -1.78 4.31 21.14
CA PRO A 155 -2.09 3.17 20.28
C PRO A 155 -1.14 2.00 20.58
N GLN A 156 -1.61 0.78 20.31
CA GLN A 156 -0.74 -0.39 20.27
C GLN A 156 0.33 -0.21 19.19
N ARG A 157 1.55 -0.68 19.44
CA ARG A 157 2.66 -0.56 18.48
C ARG A 157 3.30 -1.91 18.26
N LEU A 158 3.48 -2.28 17.00
CA LEU A 158 4.22 -3.47 16.58
C LEU A 158 5.56 -3.02 15.98
N GLU A 159 6.64 -3.57 16.53
CA GLU A 159 8.02 -3.33 16.11
C GLU A 159 8.65 -4.64 15.60
N ASN A 160 9.73 -4.54 14.82
CA ASN A 160 10.42 -5.70 14.21
C ASN A 160 9.52 -6.53 13.27
N SER A 161 8.66 -5.86 12.49
CA SER A 161 7.77 -6.49 11.53
C SER A 161 8.54 -7.20 10.39
N ILE A 162 8.00 -8.30 9.88
CA ILE A 162 8.52 -9.03 8.70
C ILE A 162 8.55 -8.16 7.43
N PHE A 163 7.74 -7.11 7.38
CA PHE A 163 7.75 -6.13 6.29
C PHE A 163 9.05 -5.30 6.22
N SER A 164 9.91 -5.39 7.26
CA SER A 164 11.25 -4.80 7.25
C SER A 164 12.15 -5.29 6.10
N VAL A 165 11.82 -6.42 5.48
CA VAL A 165 12.50 -6.90 4.26
C VAL A 165 12.30 -5.95 3.07
N PHE A 166 11.18 -5.21 3.04
CA PHE A 166 10.83 -4.29 1.95
C PHE A 166 10.90 -2.82 2.37
N PHE A 167 10.66 -2.52 3.65
CA PHE A 167 10.68 -1.17 4.20
C PHE A 167 11.77 -1.06 5.27
N SER A 168 12.77 -0.22 5.06
CA SER A 168 13.96 -0.15 5.92
C SER A 168 13.69 0.34 7.35
N ASP A 169 12.67 1.16 7.56
CA ASP A 169 12.21 1.62 8.88
C ASP A 169 10.67 1.62 8.91
N ILE A 170 10.08 0.54 9.43
CA ILE A 170 8.63 0.38 9.56
C ILE A 170 8.21 0.29 11.03
N LYS A 171 7.23 1.11 11.40
CA LYS A 171 6.56 1.11 12.70
C LYS A 171 5.06 1.00 12.44
N ILE A 172 4.43 -0.03 12.99
CA ILE A 172 3.00 -0.29 12.78
C ILE A 172 2.26 0.09 14.06
N CYS A 173 1.14 0.81 13.91
CA CYS A 173 0.31 1.32 14.99
C CYS A 173 -1.15 0.89 14.79
#